data_AF-G0J7A5-F1
#
_entry.id   AF-G0J7A5-F1
#
_cell.length_a   1.000
_cell.length_b   1.000
_cell.length_c   1.000
_cell.angle_alpha   90.00
_cell.angle_beta   90.00
_cell.angle_gamma   90.00
#
_symmetry.space_group_name_H-M   'P 1'
#
loop_
_entity.id
_entity.type
_entity.pdbx_description
1 polymer ?
#
loop_
_entity_poly.entity_id
_entity_poly.type
_entity_poly.pdbx_seq_one_letter_code
_entity_poly.pdbx_strand_id
1 'polypeptide(L)'
;MTSKIRELVNYCVAFVLSSMLSILPVLAQQTSTNKSKGEDLKTRVEAAIKKGVSFFHTVNTEGGYVYFVTPDLTKKWGEIPLDNHTIEVQPPGTPAVGQAFLSAYKYTGDQKALEFATEAAHALIRGQNKYGGWNHTINFKNLDMEKVSFDDDQTQSAISFLMAIDQEVNDELIQKATQRALKMMVTTQLSNGGWPHKYPEQGNYHDYATFNDGGINDCIRVMIEAFQFYPEDEAIEKSLRKAARFMNISQLPPPQPGWAQQYNEFLQPAWARTFEPPAVCPAVTVNNINTLIDLYHALGQKTILEPIPDALRWLREIKMENGMWARFVELGTGKPLYYDRPRIRVERLEDLHPERRTGYGYQSDLQARLEASTARYEKAIGLTAEALIKEGLQTKEEVAKRLEEISPQVIQIINEQENTGAWITKNDTFKKRMPDGVRWNGQYLTMDRISSEVFNKNISLLTTYIDLNNQLNKFD
;
A
#
# COMPACT_ATOMS: atom_id res chain seq x y z
N MET A 1 23.37 17.83 -8.73
CA MET A 1 23.04 16.47 -9.22
C MET A 1 22.71 16.59 -10.70
N THR A 2 23.47 15.95 -11.59
CA THR A 2 23.39 16.15 -13.06
C THR A 2 22.14 15.50 -13.67
N SER A 3 21.59 16.06 -14.76
CA SER A 3 20.31 15.62 -15.34
C SER A 3 20.28 14.15 -15.76
N LYS A 4 21.43 13.55 -16.07
CA LYS A 4 21.55 12.10 -16.38
C LYS A 4 21.28 11.17 -15.19
N ILE A 5 21.55 11.62 -13.95
CA ILE A 5 21.19 10.85 -12.76
C ILE A 5 19.67 10.90 -12.52
N ARG A 6 19.02 12.00 -12.92
CA ARG A 6 17.57 12.19 -12.79
C ARG A 6 16.77 11.29 -13.75
N GLU A 7 17.23 11.11 -14.99
CA GLU A 7 16.59 10.16 -15.95
C GLU A 7 16.67 8.69 -15.48
N LEU A 8 17.76 8.30 -14.81
CA LEU A 8 17.93 6.94 -14.29
C LEU A 8 17.07 6.65 -13.04
N VAL A 9 16.82 7.66 -12.19
CA VAL A 9 15.92 7.53 -11.02
C VAL A 9 14.48 7.27 -11.47
N ASN A 10 14.03 7.87 -12.58
CA ASN A 10 12.70 7.63 -13.14
C ASN A 10 12.49 6.18 -13.60
N TYR A 11 13.55 5.46 -13.99
CA TYR A 11 13.46 4.03 -14.33
C TYR A 11 13.47 3.11 -13.11
N CYS A 12 14.08 3.51 -12.00
CA CYS A 12 14.27 2.64 -10.83
C CYS A 12 13.11 2.68 -9.82
N VAL A 13 12.24 3.69 -9.83
CA VAL A 13 11.12 3.80 -8.85
C VAL A 13 9.77 3.33 -9.39
N ALA A 14 9.67 3.08 -10.70
CA ALA A 14 8.64 2.18 -11.25
C ALA A 14 8.68 0.76 -10.61
N PHE A 15 9.73 0.44 -9.83
CA PHE A 15 9.97 -0.84 -9.18
C PHE A 15 9.60 -0.94 -7.69
N VAL A 16 9.02 0.10 -7.06
CA VAL A 16 8.67 0.04 -5.61
C VAL A 16 7.33 -0.65 -5.31
N LEU A 17 6.56 -1.07 -6.32
CA LEU A 17 5.31 -1.83 -6.11
C LEU A 17 5.43 -3.36 -6.13
N SER A 18 6.62 -3.94 -5.98
CA SER A 18 6.77 -5.40 -5.92
C SER A 18 7.73 -5.85 -4.82
N SER A 19 7.24 -5.87 -3.58
CA SER A 19 7.92 -6.61 -2.52
C SER A 19 6.93 -7.18 -1.49
N MET A 20 6.14 -8.17 -1.90
CA MET A 20 5.67 -9.26 -1.02
C MET A 20 5.38 -10.49 -1.88
N LEU A 21 6.36 -11.39 -2.01
CA LEU A 21 6.11 -12.79 -2.34
C LEU A 21 6.92 -13.65 -1.37
N SER A 22 6.18 -14.36 -0.53
CA SER A 22 6.66 -15.27 0.50
C SER A 22 7.39 -16.46 -0.14
N ILE A 23 8.51 -16.84 0.47
CA ILE A 23 9.28 -18.04 0.13
C ILE A 23 8.46 -19.29 0.48
N LEU A 24 8.22 -20.19 -0.48
CA LEU A 24 7.69 -21.54 -0.25
C LEU A 24 8.62 -22.59 -0.91
N PRO A 25 8.66 -23.83 -0.39
CA PRO A 25 9.71 -24.78 -0.69
C PRO A 25 9.57 -25.40 -2.08
N VAL A 26 10.72 -25.53 -2.73
CA VAL A 26 10.95 -26.16 -4.03
C VAL A 26 10.56 -27.64 -3.98
N LEU A 27 9.55 -28.03 -4.77
CA LEU A 27 9.45 -29.39 -5.28
C LEU A 27 10.00 -29.39 -6.71
N ALA A 28 11.16 -30.01 -6.87
CA ALA A 28 11.78 -30.23 -8.16
C ALA A 28 10.91 -31.22 -8.98
N GLN A 29 10.40 -30.78 -10.12
CA GLN A 29 9.96 -31.67 -11.19
C GLN A 29 10.56 -31.25 -12.52
N GLN A 30 10.93 -32.29 -13.26
CA GLN A 30 11.85 -32.29 -14.38
C GLN A 30 11.42 -31.37 -15.53
N THR A 31 12.39 -30.58 -15.99
CA THR A 31 12.34 -29.87 -17.27
C THR A 31 12.18 -30.86 -18.41
N SER A 32 11.05 -30.80 -19.11
CA SER A 32 10.98 -31.27 -20.49
C SER A 32 10.68 -30.06 -21.39
N THR A 33 11.67 -29.72 -22.20
CA THR A 33 11.57 -28.73 -23.27
C THR A 33 10.61 -29.25 -24.34
N ASN A 34 9.33 -28.88 -24.22
CA ASN A 34 8.34 -29.16 -25.25
C ASN A 34 8.02 -27.88 -26.02
N LYS A 35 8.88 -27.54 -26.98
CA LYS A 35 8.49 -26.72 -28.14
C LYS A 35 7.53 -27.56 -28.98
N SER A 36 6.26 -27.61 -28.58
CA SER A 36 5.19 -28.17 -29.40
C SER A 36 4.03 -27.16 -29.53
N LYS A 37 3.46 -27.13 -30.74
CA LYS A 37 2.40 -26.24 -31.24
C LYS A 37 1.38 -25.81 -30.17
N GLY A 38 1.55 -24.60 -29.65
CA GLY A 38 0.66 -23.93 -28.72
C GLY A 38 0.95 -22.43 -28.78
N GLU A 39 -0.07 -21.61 -28.62
CA GLU A 39 0.06 -20.14 -28.58
C GLU A 39 1.11 -19.72 -27.53
N ASP A 40 1.97 -18.77 -27.88
CA ASP A 40 3.02 -18.24 -26.99
C ASP A 40 2.41 -17.76 -25.66
N LEU A 41 3.07 -18.03 -24.53
CA LEU A 41 2.54 -17.70 -23.21
C LEU A 41 2.33 -16.18 -23.06
N LYS A 42 3.20 -15.36 -23.65
CA LYS A 42 3.01 -13.90 -23.68
C LYS A 42 1.69 -13.51 -24.34
N THR A 43 1.38 -14.07 -25.50
CA THR A 43 0.11 -13.80 -26.21
C THR A 43 -1.10 -14.19 -25.35
N ARG A 44 -1.04 -15.33 -24.66
CA ARG A 44 -2.09 -15.77 -23.73
C ARG A 44 -2.23 -14.82 -22.53
N VAL A 45 -1.13 -14.29 -22.01
CA VAL A 45 -1.10 -13.28 -20.94
C VAL A 45 -1.77 -11.99 -21.41
N GLU A 46 -1.42 -11.48 -22.59
CA GLU A 46 -2.03 -10.29 -23.19
C GLU A 46 -3.55 -10.48 -23.38
N ALA A 47 -3.98 -11.65 -23.87
CA ALA A 47 -5.39 -11.98 -24.02
C ALA A 47 -6.12 -12.03 -22.67
N ALA A 48 -5.52 -12.63 -21.64
CA ALA A 48 -6.09 -12.71 -20.30
C ALA A 48 -6.22 -11.33 -19.65
N ILE A 49 -5.23 -10.45 -19.81
CA ILE A 49 -5.30 -9.05 -19.35
C ILE A 49 -6.47 -8.33 -20.02
N LYS A 50 -6.54 -8.33 -21.36
CA LYS A 50 -7.62 -7.63 -22.11
C LYS A 50 -9.01 -8.10 -21.70
N LYS A 51 -9.17 -9.41 -21.54
CA LYS A 51 -10.43 -10.02 -21.10
C LYS A 51 -10.79 -9.65 -19.66
N GLY A 52 -9.80 -9.71 -18.76
CA GLY A 52 -9.97 -9.35 -17.35
C GLY A 52 -10.33 -7.88 -17.18
N VAL A 53 -9.61 -6.98 -17.86
CA VAL A 53 -9.87 -5.54 -17.88
C VAL A 53 -11.28 -5.24 -18.39
N SER A 54 -11.65 -5.83 -19.53
CA SER A 54 -12.98 -5.65 -20.12
C SER A 54 -14.09 -6.13 -19.18
N PHE A 55 -13.92 -7.29 -18.54
CA PHE A 55 -14.88 -7.79 -17.57
C PHE A 55 -14.97 -6.88 -16.35
N PHE A 56 -13.83 -6.51 -15.77
CA PHE A 56 -13.81 -5.74 -14.53
C PHE A 56 -14.39 -4.34 -14.71
N HIS A 57 -14.25 -3.74 -15.90
CA HIS A 57 -14.96 -2.51 -16.22
C HIS A 57 -16.49 -2.65 -16.06
N THR A 58 -17.08 -3.80 -16.40
CA THR A 58 -18.54 -4.00 -16.26
C THR A 58 -19.04 -3.99 -14.81
N VAL A 59 -18.17 -4.12 -13.82
CA VAL A 59 -18.56 -4.12 -12.39
C VAL A 59 -18.62 -2.72 -11.77
N ASN A 60 -18.23 -1.69 -12.52
CA ASN A 60 -18.08 -0.33 -12.02
C ASN A 60 -19.38 0.26 -11.42
N THR A 61 -19.20 1.29 -10.60
CA THR A 61 -20.25 2.18 -10.10
C THR A 61 -19.85 3.60 -10.50
N GLU A 62 -20.47 4.12 -11.56
CA GLU A 62 -20.20 5.46 -12.10
C GLU A 62 -18.70 5.73 -12.36
N GLY A 63 -17.99 4.73 -12.90
CA GLY A 63 -16.55 4.78 -13.19
C GLY A 63 -15.64 4.35 -12.04
N GLY A 64 -16.15 4.21 -10.81
CA GLY A 64 -15.36 3.73 -9.67
C GLY A 64 -15.69 2.30 -9.21
N TYR A 65 -14.99 1.84 -8.18
CA TYR A 65 -14.96 0.43 -7.78
C TYR A 65 -15.08 0.27 -6.26
N VAL A 66 -15.63 -0.88 -5.84
CA VAL A 66 -15.77 -1.30 -4.44
C VAL A 66 -14.82 -2.47 -4.15
N TYR A 67 -14.83 -3.07 -2.95
CA TYR A 67 -13.94 -4.20 -2.66
C TYR A 67 -14.44 -5.51 -3.27
N PHE A 68 -15.74 -5.78 -3.14
CA PHE A 68 -16.34 -7.06 -3.50
C PHE A 68 -17.66 -6.90 -4.24
N VAL A 69 -17.91 -7.79 -5.19
CA VAL A 69 -19.16 -7.89 -5.94
C VAL A 69 -19.57 -9.37 -6.06
N THR A 70 -20.86 -9.69 -6.00
CA THR A 70 -21.33 -11.07 -6.30
C THR A 70 -21.18 -11.39 -7.78
N PRO A 71 -21.01 -12.68 -8.18
CA PRO A 71 -20.95 -13.07 -9.59
C PRO A 71 -22.17 -12.67 -10.43
N ASP A 72 -23.34 -12.53 -9.80
CA ASP A 72 -24.58 -12.04 -10.45
C ASP A 72 -24.65 -10.50 -10.51
N LEU A 73 -23.63 -9.81 -10.00
CA LEU A 73 -23.48 -8.35 -9.93
C LEU A 73 -24.55 -7.61 -9.12
N THR A 74 -25.38 -8.34 -8.35
CA THR A 74 -26.52 -7.74 -7.63
C THR A 74 -26.15 -7.11 -6.29
N LYS A 75 -25.01 -7.51 -5.70
CA LYS A 75 -24.57 -7.03 -4.39
C LYS A 75 -23.13 -6.54 -4.44
N LYS A 76 -22.87 -5.46 -3.71
CA LYS A 76 -21.61 -4.74 -3.67
C LYS A 76 -21.23 -4.42 -2.23
N TRP A 77 -19.95 -4.54 -1.90
CA TRP A 77 -19.43 -4.23 -0.57
C TRP A 77 -18.07 -3.55 -0.64
N GLY A 78 -17.89 -2.61 0.27
CA GLY A 78 -16.60 -2.22 0.78
C GLY A 78 -16.35 -2.87 2.13
N GLU A 79 -16.01 -2.07 3.14
CA GLU A 79 -16.07 -2.53 4.54
C GLU A 79 -17.49 -2.90 5.00
N ILE A 80 -18.48 -2.23 4.41
CA ILE A 80 -19.91 -2.45 4.62
C ILE A 80 -20.62 -2.65 3.27
N PRO A 81 -21.86 -3.19 3.28
CA PRO A 81 -22.68 -3.18 2.07
C PRO A 81 -22.86 -1.76 1.54
N LEU A 82 -22.70 -1.58 0.23
CA LEU A 82 -22.77 -0.28 -0.45
C LEU A 82 -23.93 -0.27 -1.45
N ASP A 83 -24.43 0.94 -1.75
CA ASP A 83 -25.44 1.15 -2.78
C ASP A 83 -24.81 1.27 -4.18
N ASN A 84 -25.66 1.43 -5.20
CA ASN A 84 -25.21 1.58 -6.59
C ASN A 84 -24.72 3.00 -6.94
N HIS A 85 -24.40 3.83 -5.94
CA HIS A 85 -23.86 5.18 -6.12
C HIS A 85 -22.64 5.45 -5.24
N THR A 86 -22.14 4.42 -4.55
CA THR A 86 -21.00 4.54 -3.64
C THR A 86 -19.84 3.70 -4.14
N ILE A 87 -18.65 4.32 -4.13
CA ILE A 87 -17.38 3.68 -4.47
C ILE A 87 -16.42 3.77 -3.29
N GLU A 88 -15.40 2.91 -3.31
CA GLU A 88 -14.32 2.90 -2.33
C GLU A 88 -13.13 3.70 -2.87
N VAL A 89 -12.64 4.64 -2.07
CA VAL A 89 -11.36 5.32 -2.31
C VAL A 89 -10.22 4.51 -1.70
N GLN A 90 -10.48 3.88 -0.54
CA GLN A 90 -9.50 3.00 0.09
C GLN A 90 -9.13 1.83 -0.85
N PRO A 91 -7.84 1.47 -0.97
CA PRO A 91 -7.42 0.24 -1.61
C PRO A 91 -8.04 -0.99 -0.92
N PRO A 92 -8.47 -2.03 -1.69
CA PRO A 92 -8.17 -2.27 -3.10
C PRO A 92 -9.17 -1.64 -4.08
N GLY A 93 -9.94 -0.63 -3.66
CA GLY A 93 -10.98 0.02 -4.47
C GLY A 93 -10.47 0.87 -5.64
N THR A 94 -11.11 2.02 -5.84
CA THR A 94 -11.05 2.79 -7.09
C THR A 94 -9.63 3.18 -7.54
N PRO A 95 -8.76 3.77 -6.69
CA PRO A 95 -7.42 4.14 -7.12
C PRO A 95 -6.57 2.93 -7.54
N ALA A 96 -6.66 1.83 -6.79
CA ALA A 96 -5.89 0.62 -7.07
C ALA A 96 -6.35 -0.07 -8.36
N VAL A 97 -7.67 -0.11 -8.62
CA VAL A 97 -8.22 -0.62 -9.88
C VAL A 97 -7.85 0.28 -11.06
N GLY A 98 -7.91 1.60 -10.88
CA GLY A 98 -7.44 2.57 -11.89
C GLY A 98 -5.97 2.35 -12.23
N GLN A 99 -5.12 2.13 -11.22
CA GLN A 99 -3.70 1.81 -11.42
C GLN A 99 -3.50 0.49 -12.16
N ALA A 100 -4.33 -0.53 -11.89
CA ALA A 100 -4.28 -1.80 -12.60
C ALA A 100 -4.64 -1.62 -14.09
N PHE A 101 -5.68 -0.85 -14.42
CA PHE A 101 -6.00 -0.52 -15.81
C PHE A 101 -4.88 0.26 -16.49
N LEU A 102 -4.30 1.25 -15.81
CA LEU A 102 -3.19 2.02 -16.35
C LEU A 102 -1.97 1.12 -16.62
N SER A 103 -1.66 0.18 -15.72
CA SER A 103 -0.61 -0.82 -15.93
C SER A 103 -0.91 -1.71 -17.14
N ALA A 104 -2.15 -2.20 -17.26
CA ALA A 104 -2.56 -2.99 -18.42
C ALA A 104 -2.36 -2.23 -19.73
N TYR A 105 -2.71 -0.93 -19.79
CA TYR A 105 -2.42 -0.07 -20.94
C TYR A 105 -0.91 0.00 -21.22
N LYS A 106 -0.09 0.34 -20.22
CA LYS A 106 1.36 0.53 -20.38
C LYS A 106 2.07 -0.69 -20.97
N TYR A 107 1.64 -1.90 -20.59
CA TYR A 107 2.31 -3.13 -21.01
C TYR A 107 1.67 -3.83 -22.21
N THR A 108 0.42 -3.52 -22.56
CA THR A 108 -0.27 -4.17 -23.70
C THR A 108 -0.61 -3.22 -24.85
N GLY A 109 -0.55 -1.90 -24.63
CA GLY A 109 -1.01 -0.88 -25.56
C GLY A 109 -2.53 -0.83 -25.76
N ASP A 110 -3.31 -1.53 -24.92
CA ASP A 110 -4.78 -1.57 -25.05
C ASP A 110 -5.41 -0.23 -24.65
N GLN A 111 -5.91 0.50 -25.65
CA GLN A 111 -6.53 1.81 -25.46
C GLN A 111 -7.78 1.76 -24.57
N LYS A 112 -8.51 0.65 -24.55
CA LYS A 112 -9.66 0.51 -23.63
C LYS A 112 -9.23 0.53 -22.17
N ALA A 113 -8.06 -0.03 -21.87
CA ALA A 113 -7.52 0.02 -20.51
C ALA A 113 -7.19 1.47 -20.10
N LEU A 114 -6.68 2.30 -21.01
CA LEU A 114 -6.45 3.72 -20.74
C LEU A 114 -7.77 4.49 -20.56
N GLU A 115 -8.77 4.21 -21.39
CA GLU A 115 -10.12 4.78 -21.25
C GLU A 115 -10.71 4.46 -19.88
N PHE A 116 -10.65 3.19 -19.44
CA PHE A 116 -11.18 2.77 -18.14
C PHE A 116 -10.40 3.33 -16.95
N ALA A 117 -9.08 3.48 -17.08
CA ALA A 117 -8.28 4.20 -16.09
C ALA A 117 -8.73 5.67 -15.99
N THR A 118 -8.95 6.32 -17.13
CA THR A 118 -9.40 7.73 -17.19
C THR A 118 -10.76 7.90 -16.52
N GLU A 119 -11.71 6.98 -16.75
CA GLU A 119 -13.00 6.98 -16.07
C GLU A 119 -12.87 6.84 -14.54
N ALA A 120 -11.98 5.97 -14.06
CA ALA A 120 -11.69 5.84 -12.63
C ALA A 120 -11.10 7.13 -12.05
N ALA A 121 -10.22 7.80 -12.78
CA ALA A 121 -9.67 9.10 -12.38
C ALA A 121 -10.78 10.16 -12.29
N HIS A 122 -11.66 10.23 -13.29
CA HIS A 122 -12.81 11.16 -13.27
C HIS A 122 -13.78 10.86 -12.12
N ALA A 123 -14.00 9.59 -11.77
CA ALA A 123 -14.81 9.21 -10.62
C ALA A 123 -14.21 9.75 -9.30
N LEU A 124 -12.88 9.65 -9.13
CA LEU A 124 -12.19 10.25 -7.99
C LEU A 124 -12.29 11.77 -8.00
N ILE A 125 -12.10 12.42 -9.15
CA ILE A 125 -12.19 13.89 -9.28
C ILE A 125 -13.56 14.41 -8.88
N ARG A 126 -14.64 13.73 -9.29
CA ARG A 126 -16.02 14.05 -8.88
C ARG A 126 -16.20 14.02 -7.36
N GLY A 127 -15.50 13.12 -6.68
CA GLY A 127 -15.52 12.98 -5.22
C GLY A 127 -14.45 13.77 -4.47
N GLN A 128 -13.58 14.51 -5.16
CA GLN A 128 -12.52 15.28 -4.50
C GLN A 128 -13.13 16.47 -3.76
N ASN A 129 -12.93 16.52 -2.45
CA ASN A 129 -13.52 17.54 -1.59
C ASN A 129 -12.80 18.90 -1.70
N LYS A 130 -13.36 20.00 -1.16
CA LYS A 130 -12.81 21.36 -1.36
C LYS A 130 -11.37 21.55 -0.85
N TYR A 131 -10.90 20.68 0.04
CA TYR A 131 -9.52 20.71 0.55
C TYR A 131 -8.53 20.06 -0.42
N GLY A 132 -8.98 19.24 -1.35
CA GLY A 132 -8.13 18.53 -2.32
C GLY A 132 -7.88 17.07 -2.03
N GLY A 133 -8.52 16.49 -1.00
CA GLY A 133 -8.39 15.07 -0.67
C GLY A 133 -9.74 14.35 -0.68
N TRP A 134 -9.75 13.15 -0.09
CA TRP A 134 -10.89 12.26 -0.09
C TRP A 134 -11.17 11.67 1.30
N ASN A 135 -12.42 11.26 1.49
CA ASN A 135 -12.79 10.38 2.58
C ASN A 135 -12.65 8.91 2.12
N HIS A 136 -12.94 7.97 3.01
CA HIS A 136 -12.95 6.53 2.73
C HIS A 136 -13.75 6.15 1.47
N THR A 137 -14.95 6.71 1.32
CA THR A 137 -15.86 6.44 0.20
C THR A 137 -16.29 7.73 -0.49
N ILE A 138 -16.72 7.61 -1.74
CA ILE A 138 -17.43 8.65 -2.47
C ILE A 138 -18.84 8.16 -2.72
N ASN A 139 -19.84 8.90 -2.22
CA ASN A 139 -21.25 8.68 -2.54
C ASN A 139 -21.69 9.77 -3.53
N PHE A 140 -21.96 9.40 -4.78
CA PHE A 140 -22.30 10.36 -5.83
C PHE A 140 -23.65 11.05 -5.64
N LYS A 141 -24.51 10.56 -4.74
CA LYS A 141 -25.73 11.27 -4.31
C LYS A 141 -25.48 12.29 -3.21
N ASN A 142 -24.34 12.22 -2.52
CA ASN A 142 -23.98 13.13 -1.44
C ASN A 142 -22.47 13.38 -1.43
N LEU A 143 -22.07 14.46 -2.10
CA LEU A 143 -20.68 14.89 -2.23
C LEU A 143 -20.25 15.89 -1.13
N ASP A 144 -21.13 16.20 -0.17
CA ASP A 144 -20.89 17.24 0.84
C ASP A 144 -19.92 16.78 1.96
N MET A 145 -19.29 15.61 1.82
CA MET A 145 -18.32 15.09 2.77
C MET A 145 -16.97 15.81 2.66
N GLU A 146 -16.86 16.92 3.37
CA GLU A 146 -15.66 17.75 3.45
C GLU A 146 -14.63 17.23 4.48
N LYS A 147 -14.17 15.99 4.28
CA LYS A 147 -13.16 15.32 5.10
C LYS A 147 -12.11 14.65 4.22
N VAL A 148 -10.85 14.91 4.54
CA VAL A 148 -9.67 14.19 4.07
C VAL A 148 -9.29 13.15 5.12
N SER A 149 -9.00 11.95 4.66
CA SER A 149 -8.53 10.85 5.50
C SER A 149 -7.23 10.29 4.94
N PHE A 150 -6.25 10.18 5.82
CA PHE A 150 -4.93 9.60 5.55
C PHE A 150 -4.82 8.17 6.09
N ASP A 151 -5.94 7.63 6.58
CA ASP A 151 -6.10 6.26 7.07
C ASP A 151 -6.10 5.27 5.90
N ASP A 152 -5.53 4.09 6.11
CA ASP A 152 -5.51 2.97 5.15
C ASP A 152 -5.24 3.37 3.68
N ASP A 153 -4.26 4.25 3.45
CA ASP A 153 -3.84 4.69 2.11
C ASP A 153 -4.96 5.35 1.26
N GLN A 154 -6.01 5.87 1.88
CA GLN A 154 -7.19 6.43 1.21
C GLN A 154 -6.82 7.58 0.27
N THR A 155 -6.47 8.75 0.82
CA THR A 155 -6.14 9.92 -0.01
C THR A 155 -4.86 9.70 -0.81
N GLN A 156 -3.89 9.01 -0.25
CA GLN A 156 -2.55 8.85 -0.81
C GLN A 156 -2.57 7.96 -2.07
N SER A 157 -3.32 6.85 -2.07
CA SER A 157 -3.48 6.03 -3.28
C SER A 157 -4.17 6.78 -4.42
N ALA A 158 -5.17 7.62 -4.12
CA ALA A 158 -5.84 8.46 -5.12
C ALA A 158 -4.85 9.46 -5.75
N ILE A 159 -4.00 10.10 -4.94
CA ILE A 159 -2.96 11.02 -5.45
C ILE A 159 -1.94 10.29 -6.31
N SER A 160 -1.45 9.14 -5.85
CA SER A 160 -0.49 8.30 -6.58
C SER A 160 -1.03 7.94 -7.97
N PHE A 161 -2.27 7.46 -8.03
CA PHE A 161 -2.92 7.13 -9.29
C PHE A 161 -3.13 8.34 -10.20
N LEU A 162 -3.63 9.47 -9.66
CA LEU A 162 -3.85 10.68 -10.43
C LEU A 162 -2.55 11.25 -11.01
N MET A 163 -1.45 11.25 -10.25
CA MET A 163 -0.14 11.65 -10.78
C MET A 163 0.32 10.72 -11.91
N ALA A 164 0.14 9.40 -11.73
CA ALA A 164 0.59 8.42 -12.71
C ALA A 164 -0.17 8.52 -14.04
N ILE A 165 -1.50 8.73 -14.00
CA ILE A 165 -2.29 8.89 -15.22
C ILE A 165 -2.09 10.27 -15.88
N ASP A 166 -1.83 11.33 -15.11
CA ASP A 166 -1.51 12.67 -15.64
C ASP A 166 -0.27 12.67 -16.56
N GLN A 167 0.62 11.68 -16.42
CA GLN A 167 1.77 11.51 -17.32
C GLN A 167 1.40 10.91 -18.68
N GLU A 168 0.25 10.25 -18.78
CA GLU A 168 -0.15 9.44 -19.94
C GLU A 168 -1.26 10.09 -20.77
N VAL A 169 -1.96 11.08 -20.21
CA VAL A 169 -3.10 11.74 -20.86
C VAL A 169 -2.95 13.26 -20.83
N ASN A 170 -3.50 13.93 -21.84
CA ASN A 170 -3.63 15.39 -21.85
C ASN A 170 -5.05 15.78 -21.41
N ASP A 171 -5.30 15.71 -20.11
CA ASP A 171 -6.60 16.01 -19.49
C ASP A 171 -6.46 17.09 -18.42
N GLU A 172 -7.01 18.28 -18.70
CA GLU A 172 -6.92 19.45 -17.81
C GLU A 172 -7.60 19.22 -16.44
N LEU A 173 -8.63 18.36 -16.37
CA LEU A 173 -9.31 18.05 -15.11
C LEU A 173 -8.41 17.21 -14.21
N ILE A 174 -7.74 16.21 -14.77
CA ILE A 174 -6.78 15.36 -14.05
C ILE A 174 -5.62 16.22 -13.54
N GLN A 175 -5.01 17.04 -14.40
CA GLN A 175 -3.91 17.92 -14.02
C GLN A 175 -4.30 18.84 -12.85
N LYS A 176 -5.46 19.51 -12.94
CA LYS A 176 -5.94 20.42 -11.89
C LYS A 176 -6.25 19.69 -10.57
N ALA A 177 -6.84 18.51 -10.65
CA ALA A 177 -7.14 17.71 -9.46
C ALA A 177 -5.87 17.21 -8.77
N THR A 178 -4.88 16.75 -9.54
CA THR A 178 -3.55 16.36 -9.05
C THR A 178 -2.86 17.52 -8.33
N GLN A 179 -2.81 18.70 -8.96
CA GLN A 179 -2.23 19.90 -8.35
C GLN A 179 -2.95 20.30 -7.04
N ARG A 180 -4.29 20.22 -7.01
CA ARG A 180 -5.05 20.50 -5.79
C ARG A 180 -4.71 19.51 -4.67
N ALA A 181 -4.52 18.25 -5.00
CA ALA A 181 -4.18 17.22 -4.03
C ALA A 181 -2.75 17.35 -3.50
N LEU A 182 -1.76 17.69 -4.34
CA LEU A 182 -0.40 17.95 -3.88
C LEU A 182 -0.32 19.19 -2.99
N LYS A 183 -1.04 20.26 -3.34
CA LYS A 183 -1.18 21.44 -2.48
C LYS A 183 -1.80 21.08 -1.12
N MET A 184 -2.79 20.18 -1.11
CA MET A 184 -3.42 19.67 0.10
C MET A 184 -2.41 18.92 0.98
N MET A 185 -1.56 18.05 0.41
CA MET A 185 -0.53 17.32 1.15
C MET A 185 0.41 18.28 1.90
N VAL A 186 0.85 19.36 1.27
CA VAL A 186 1.70 20.37 1.91
C VAL A 186 0.93 21.18 2.96
N THR A 187 -0.33 21.50 2.70
CA THR A 187 -1.19 22.29 3.60
C THR A 187 -1.53 21.54 4.89
N THR A 188 -1.76 20.23 4.79
CA THR A 188 -2.18 19.39 5.92
C THR A 188 -1.01 18.86 6.75
N GLN A 189 0.23 19.01 6.27
CA GLN A 189 1.42 18.61 7.01
C GLN A 189 1.52 19.43 8.31
N LEU A 190 1.64 18.73 9.44
CA LEU A 190 1.73 19.33 10.77
C LEU A 190 3.05 20.09 10.95
N SER A 191 3.07 21.02 11.90
CA SER A 191 4.26 21.82 12.23
C SER A 191 5.46 20.98 12.66
N ASN A 192 5.23 19.83 13.27
CA ASN A 192 6.26 18.87 13.66
C ASN A 192 6.84 18.09 12.46
N GLY A 193 6.17 18.07 11.30
CA GLY A 193 6.56 17.42 10.05
C GLY A 193 5.79 16.14 9.70
N GLY A 194 4.96 15.62 10.62
CA GLY A 194 4.06 14.49 10.34
C GLY A 194 2.77 14.92 9.63
N TRP A 195 1.85 13.96 9.48
CA TRP A 195 0.48 14.19 9.00
C TRP A 195 -0.55 13.71 10.02
N PRO A 196 -1.71 14.39 10.13
CA PRO A 196 -2.78 13.93 10.99
C PRO A 196 -3.41 12.65 10.42
N HIS A 197 -4.26 11.99 11.20
CA HIS A 197 -5.07 10.88 10.68
C HIS A 197 -6.19 11.40 9.76
N LYS A 198 -6.79 12.55 10.09
CA LYS A 198 -7.89 13.18 9.33
C LYS A 198 -7.70 14.70 9.26
N TYR A 199 -8.28 15.32 8.23
CA TYR A 199 -8.29 16.77 8.05
C TYR A 199 -9.64 17.26 7.48
N PRO A 200 -10.19 18.42 7.88
CA PRO A 200 -9.74 19.32 8.96
C PRO A 200 -9.73 18.64 10.33
N GLU A 201 -9.24 19.36 11.34
CA GLU A 201 -9.18 18.88 12.72
C GLU A 201 -10.52 18.27 13.17
N GLN A 202 -10.46 17.06 13.74
CA GLN A 202 -11.61 16.29 14.20
C GLN A 202 -11.68 16.16 15.73
N GLY A 203 -10.65 16.61 16.44
CA GLY A 203 -10.43 16.40 17.86
C GLY A 203 -9.76 15.06 18.15
N ASN A 204 -9.07 15.01 19.31
CA ASN A 204 -8.49 13.80 19.89
C ASN A 204 -7.42 13.19 18.95
N TYR A 205 -7.25 11.87 18.98
CA TYR A 205 -6.20 11.18 18.24
C TYR A 205 -6.26 11.32 16.72
N HIS A 206 -7.34 11.84 16.17
CA HIS A 206 -7.46 12.07 14.74
C HIS A 206 -6.54 13.20 14.24
N ASP A 207 -6.09 14.08 15.13
CA ASP A 207 -5.27 15.24 14.78
C ASP A 207 -3.78 15.01 15.06
N TYR A 208 -3.46 13.89 15.71
CA TYR A 208 -2.09 13.51 16.04
C TYR A 208 -1.32 13.05 14.80
N ALA A 209 -0.01 13.24 14.85
CA ALA A 209 0.89 12.69 13.85
C ALA A 209 0.82 11.16 13.92
N THR A 210 0.32 10.51 12.86
CA THR A 210 -0.11 9.10 12.93
C THR A 210 0.62 8.18 11.95
N PHE A 211 1.42 7.26 12.49
CA PHE A 211 2.01 6.13 11.75
C PHE A 211 1.11 4.89 11.70
N ASN A 212 0.06 4.84 12.54
CA ASN A 212 -0.88 3.72 12.56
C ASN A 212 -1.37 3.39 11.14
N ASP A 213 -1.41 2.10 10.83
CA ASP A 213 -1.84 1.56 9.54
C ASP A 213 -1.13 2.20 8.30
N GLY A 214 0.07 2.77 8.50
CA GLY A 214 0.90 3.31 7.43
C GLY A 214 0.68 4.80 7.12
N GLY A 215 -0.23 5.51 7.80
CA GLY A 215 -0.68 6.85 7.40
C GLY A 215 0.43 7.84 7.00
N ILE A 216 1.38 8.13 7.90
CA ILE A 216 2.54 8.99 7.57
C ILE A 216 3.47 8.33 6.54
N ASN A 217 3.68 7.01 6.59
CA ASN A 217 4.55 6.31 5.66
C ASN A 217 4.01 6.44 4.21
N ASP A 218 2.71 6.32 4.02
CA ASP A 218 2.05 6.49 2.72
C ASP A 218 2.04 7.95 2.25
N CYS A 219 1.89 8.90 3.18
CA CYS A 219 2.07 10.32 2.86
C CYS A 219 3.50 10.60 2.35
N ILE A 220 4.51 10.01 2.98
CA ILE A 220 5.90 10.15 2.55
C ILE A 220 6.11 9.47 1.19
N ARG A 221 5.59 8.25 1.01
CA ARG A 221 5.66 7.50 -0.27
C ARG A 221 5.13 8.34 -1.43
N VAL A 222 3.91 8.88 -1.31
CA VAL A 222 3.31 9.67 -2.40
C VAL A 222 4.03 11.00 -2.62
N MET A 223 4.60 11.61 -1.57
CA MET A 223 5.43 12.81 -1.74
C MET A 223 6.79 12.52 -2.38
N ILE A 224 7.35 11.31 -2.21
CA ILE A 224 8.54 10.85 -2.95
C ILE A 224 8.20 10.64 -4.43
N GLU A 225 7.05 10.03 -4.74
CA GLU A 225 6.55 9.91 -6.12
C GLU A 225 6.35 11.30 -6.75
N ALA A 226 5.75 12.23 -6.02
CA ALA A 226 5.56 13.61 -6.48
C ALA A 226 6.91 14.32 -6.73
N PHE A 227 7.92 14.07 -5.90
CA PHE A 227 9.26 14.62 -6.09
C PHE A 227 9.96 14.10 -7.36
N GLN A 228 9.55 12.93 -7.85
CA GLN A 228 10.08 12.35 -9.10
C GLN A 228 9.35 12.90 -10.33
N PHE A 229 8.02 13.02 -10.26
CA PHE A 229 7.23 13.59 -11.35
C PHE A 229 7.42 15.11 -11.49
N TYR A 230 7.59 15.83 -10.38
CA TYR A 230 7.66 17.28 -10.32
C TYR A 230 8.92 17.77 -9.56
N PRO A 231 10.13 17.44 -10.06
CA PRO A 231 11.39 17.71 -9.35
C PRO A 231 11.71 19.20 -9.17
N GLU A 232 11.01 20.09 -9.88
CA GLU A 232 11.12 21.54 -9.76
C GLU A 232 10.27 22.16 -8.64
N ASP A 233 9.32 21.41 -8.05
CA ASP A 233 8.50 21.92 -6.95
C ASP A 233 9.23 21.83 -5.61
N GLU A 234 9.85 22.94 -5.22
CA GLU A 234 10.58 23.07 -3.95
C GLU A 234 9.70 22.81 -2.71
N ALA A 235 8.38 22.97 -2.79
CA ALA A 235 7.49 22.71 -1.66
C ALA A 235 7.43 21.22 -1.32
N ILE A 236 7.55 20.35 -2.33
CA ILE A 236 7.59 18.89 -2.16
C ILE A 236 8.86 18.48 -1.43
N GLU A 237 10.03 18.93 -1.90
CA GLU A 237 11.31 18.62 -1.24
C GLU A 237 11.32 19.12 0.21
N LYS A 238 10.83 20.35 0.45
CA LYS A 238 10.72 20.92 1.79
C LYS A 238 9.80 20.10 2.70
N SER A 239 8.70 19.59 2.16
CA SER A 239 7.79 18.70 2.88
C SER A 239 8.48 17.39 3.28
N LEU A 240 9.20 16.75 2.36
CA LEU A 240 9.95 15.52 2.63
C LEU A 240 11.04 15.72 3.70
N ARG A 241 11.77 16.83 3.65
CA ARG A 241 12.79 17.16 4.66
C ARG A 241 12.19 17.37 6.05
N LYS A 242 10.99 17.97 6.14
CA LYS A 242 10.26 18.08 7.42
C LYS A 242 9.83 16.71 7.95
N ALA A 243 9.34 15.84 7.08
CA ALA A 243 8.96 14.47 7.44
C ALA A 243 10.17 13.66 7.94
N ALA A 244 11.31 13.73 7.24
CA ALA A 244 12.55 13.10 7.68
C ALA A 244 12.99 13.58 9.07
N ARG A 245 12.92 14.90 9.32
CA ARG A 245 13.16 15.46 10.65
C ARG A 245 12.19 14.91 11.69
N PHE A 246 10.89 14.89 11.38
CA PHE A 246 9.86 14.35 12.27
C PHE A 246 10.17 12.90 12.67
N MET A 247 10.49 12.05 11.71
CA MET A 247 10.81 10.64 11.96
C MET A 247 12.02 10.49 12.91
N ASN A 248 13.09 11.27 12.70
CA ASN A 248 14.25 11.25 13.58
C ASN A 248 13.92 11.73 15.00
N ILE A 249 13.22 12.86 15.16
CA ILE A 249 12.94 13.42 16.50
C ILE A 249 11.82 12.68 17.26
N SER A 250 11.00 11.90 16.56
CA SER A 250 9.90 11.14 17.16
C SER A 250 10.32 9.75 17.64
N GLN A 251 11.52 9.27 17.29
CA GLN A 251 12.06 8.03 17.85
C GLN A 251 12.19 8.16 19.37
N LEU A 252 11.72 7.16 20.12
CA LEU A 252 11.91 7.17 21.56
C LEU A 252 13.39 6.98 21.90
N PRO A 253 13.88 7.55 23.02
CA PRO A 253 15.24 7.30 23.46
C PRO A 253 15.40 5.86 24.00
N PRO A 254 16.64 5.38 24.22
CA PRO A 254 16.88 4.20 25.04
C PRO A 254 16.12 4.26 26.37
N PRO A 255 15.56 3.14 26.86
CA PRO A 255 15.85 1.76 26.43
C PRO A 255 14.98 1.23 25.26
N GLN A 256 14.12 2.04 24.64
CA GLN A 256 13.19 1.55 23.61
C GLN A 256 13.22 2.41 22.34
N PRO A 257 14.30 2.35 21.54
CA PRO A 257 14.50 3.15 20.34
C PRO A 257 13.63 2.74 19.14
N GLY A 258 12.32 2.67 19.34
CA GLY A 258 11.32 2.46 18.30
C GLY A 258 10.35 3.65 18.20
N TRP A 259 9.25 3.43 17.48
CA TRP A 259 8.20 4.43 17.31
C TRP A 259 6.84 3.93 17.82
N ALA A 260 6.04 4.86 18.34
CA ALA A 260 4.65 4.64 18.68
C ALA A 260 3.75 4.74 17.43
N GLN A 261 2.50 4.28 17.55
CA GLN A 261 1.51 4.40 16.47
C GLN A 261 1.13 5.86 16.19
N GLN A 262 1.08 6.72 17.20
CA GLN A 262 0.75 8.14 17.05
C GLN A 262 1.38 8.99 18.14
N TYR A 263 1.60 10.27 17.81
CA TYR A 263 2.24 11.27 18.66
C TYR A 263 1.41 12.54 18.73
N ASN A 264 1.24 13.05 19.95
CA ASN A 264 0.66 14.38 20.16
C ASN A 264 1.63 15.49 19.71
N GLU A 265 1.20 16.75 19.84
CA GLU A 265 1.96 17.94 19.48
C GLU A 265 3.28 18.10 20.25
N PHE A 266 3.44 17.39 21.37
CA PHE A 266 4.61 17.46 22.25
C PHE A 266 5.63 16.34 22.06
N LEU A 267 5.48 15.46 21.06
CA LEU A 267 6.47 14.39 20.88
C LEU A 267 6.10 13.10 21.64
N GLN A 268 4.93 13.04 22.28
CA GLN A 268 4.61 11.98 23.23
C GLN A 268 3.74 10.91 22.58
N PRO A 269 4.05 9.62 22.74
CA PRO A 269 3.14 8.53 22.41
C PRO A 269 1.77 8.79 23.02
N ALA A 270 0.71 8.66 22.22
CA ALA A 270 -0.63 9.02 22.63
C ALA A 270 -1.63 7.89 22.45
N TRP A 271 -2.74 7.95 23.20
CA TRP A 271 -3.87 7.06 22.99
C TRP A 271 -4.48 7.29 21.61
N ALA A 272 -4.89 6.21 20.95
CA ALA A 272 -5.86 6.26 19.87
C ALA A 272 -7.21 5.74 20.35
N ARG A 273 -7.68 4.62 19.80
CA ARG A 273 -8.91 3.97 20.28
C ARG A 273 -8.70 3.47 21.71
N THR A 274 -9.80 3.14 22.39
CA THR A 274 -9.78 2.73 23.82
C THR A 274 -8.91 1.50 24.13
N PHE A 275 -8.45 0.77 23.11
CA PHE A 275 -7.63 -0.43 23.23
C PHE A 275 -6.23 -0.24 22.60
N GLU A 276 -5.87 1.01 22.24
CA GLU A 276 -4.61 1.39 21.62
C GLU A 276 -3.87 2.40 22.51
N PRO A 277 -3.15 1.91 23.54
CA PRO A 277 -2.48 2.75 24.52
C PRO A 277 -1.23 3.45 23.94
N PRO A 278 -0.73 4.51 24.62
CA PRO A 278 0.63 4.99 24.46
C PRO A 278 1.63 3.84 24.66
N ALA A 279 2.29 3.43 23.59
CA ALA A 279 3.21 2.30 23.57
C ALA A 279 4.11 2.36 22.34
N VAL A 280 5.27 1.71 22.42
CA VAL A 280 6.11 1.50 21.23
C VAL A 280 5.51 0.37 20.40
N CYS A 281 5.48 0.53 19.08
CA CYS A 281 4.89 -0.43 18.15
C CYS A 281 5.96 -1.02 17.23
N PRO A 282 6.31 -2.32 17.39
CA PRO A 282 7.32 -2.99 16.58
C PRO A 282 7.02 -2.98 15.07
N ALA A 283 5.76 -3.20 14.68
CA ALA A 283 5.36 -3.20 13.28
C ALA A 283 5.53 -1.81 12.63
N VAL A 284 5.17 -0.73 13.35
CA VAL A 284 5.41 0.65 12.92
C VAL A 284 6.91 0.94 12.84
N THR A 285 7.69 0.44 13.81
CA THR A 285 9.14 0.62 13.82
C THR A 285 9.80 0.01 12.57
N VAL A 286 9.37 -1.19 12.16
CA VAL A 286 9.84 -1.81 10.91
C VAL A 286 9.45 -0.97 9.68
N ASN A 287 8.23 -0.42 9.63
CA ASN A 287 7.82 0.46 8.53
C ASN A 287 8.67 1.74 8.48
N ASN A 288 8.91 2.36 9.63
CA ASN A 288 9.69 3.58 9.74
C ASN A 288 11.15 3.38 9.32
N ILE A 289 11.76 2.23 9.61
CA ILE A 289 13.10 1.90 9.11
C ILE A 289 13.12 1.94 7.58
N ASN A 290 12.14 1.31 6.92
CA ASN A 290 12.08 1.30 5.46
C ASN A 290 11.83 2.71 4.88
N THR A 291 10.92 3.47 5.49
CA THR A 291 10.65 4.85 5.06
C THR A 291 11.84 5.79 5.25
N LEU A 292 12.65 5.62 6.30
CA LEU A 292 13.91 6.37 6.45
C LEU A 292 14.91 6.03 5.33
N ILE A 293 14.98 4.78 4.91
CA ILE A 293 15.81 4.35 3.77
C ILE A 293 15.29 4.97 2.46
N ASP A 294 13.97 4.99 2.24
CA ASP A 294 13.36 5.60 1.06
C ASP A 294 13.62 7.12 1.01
N LEU A 295 13.48 7.80 2.15
CA LEU A 295 13.82 9.22 2.28
C LEU A 295 15.31 9.48 2.05
N TYR A 296 16.20 8.61 2.51
CA TYR A 296 17.62 8.71 2.22
C TYR A 296 17.91 8.59 0.73
N HIS A 297 17.27 7.64 0.03
CA HIS A 297 17.42 7.52 -1.43
C HIS A 297 16.90 8.75 -2.17
N ALA A 298 15.78 9.33 -1.72
CA ALA A 298 15.20 10.52 -2.34
C ALA A 298 16.03 11.80 -2.08
N LEU A 299 16.53 11.99 -0.85
CA LEU A 299 17.13 13.26 -0.40
C LEU A 299 18.67 13.23 -0.32
N GLY A 300 19.30 12.05 -0.37
CA GLY A 300 20.75 11.86 -0.30
C GLY A 300 21.39 12.21 1.06
N GLN A 301 20.60 12.48 2.10
CA GLN A 301 21.10 12.94 3.40
C GLN A 301 21.33 11.78 4.36
N LYS A 302 22.60 11.41 4.59
CA LYS A 302 22.98 10.25 5.44
C LYS A 302 22.46 10.32 6.88
N THR A 303 22.28 11.51 7.45
CA THR A 303 21.78 11.67 8.83
C THR A 303 20.34 11.16 9.01
N ILE A 304 19.60 10.93 7.91
CA ILE A 304 18.28 10.30 7.94
C ILE A 304 18.37 8.84 8.43
N LEU A 305 19.50 8.17 8.21
CA LEU A 305 19.69 6.76 8.58
C LEU A 305 20.11 6.56 10.05
N GLU A 306 20.49 7.61 10.77
CA GLU A 306 21.03 7.55 12.14
C GLU A 306 20.15 6.77 13.14
N PRO A 307 18.80 6.85 13.11
CA PRO A 307 17.93 6.11 14.03
C PRO A 307 17.95 4.58 13.87
N ILE A 308 18.33 4.07 12.70
CA ILE A 308 18.03 2.68 12.28
C ILE A 308 18.77 1.62 13.11
N PRO A 309 20.09 1.73 13.39
CA PRO A 309 20.82 0.70 14.13
C PRO A 309 20.22 0.37 15.51
N ASP A 310 19.84 1.40 16.25
CA ASP A 310 19.26 1.24 17.58
C ASP A 310 17.88 0.60 17.50
N ALA A 311 17.05 0.98 16.52
CA ALA A 311 15.76 0.37 16.28
C ALA A 311 15.87 -1.12 15.90
N LEU A 312 16.79 -1.48 15.00
CA LEU A 312 17.03 -2.87 14.59
C LEU A 312 17.49 -3.73 15.78
N ARG A 313 18.37 -3.20 16.62
CA ARG A 313 18.81 -3.88 17.84
C ARG A 313 17.64 -4.10 18.80
N TRP A 314 16.88 -3.05 19.11
CA TRP A 314 15.73 -3.14 19.99
C TRP A 314 14.69 -4.15 19.50
N LEU A 315 14.36 -4.16 18.21
CA LEU A 315 13.44 -5.13 17.62
C LEU A 315 13.90 -6.59 17.84
N ARG A 316 15.21 -6.87 17.80
CA ARG A 316 15.72 -8.23 18.09
C ARG A 316 15.63 -8.57 19.57
N GLU A 317 15.87 -7.61 20.45
CA GLU A 317 15.83 -7.79 21.91
C GLU A 317 14.41 -8.03 22.45
N ILE A 318 13.38 -7.39 21.88
CA ILE A 318 11.99 -7.49 22.35
C ILE A 318 11.20 -8.67 21.75
N LYS A 319 11.85 -9.53 20.97
CA LYS A 319 11.19 -10.72 20.42
C LYS A 319 10.74 -11.62 21.58
N MET A 320 9.46 -11.94 21.62
CA MET A 320 8.89 -12.75 22.70
C MET A 320 9.31 -14.22 22.56
N GLU A 321 9.18 -14.98 23.66
CA GLU A 321 9.53 -16.41 23.71
C GLU A 321 8.77 -17.26 22.68
N ASN A 322 7.56 -16.86 22.32
CA ASN A 322 6.75 -17.54 21.29
C ASN A 322 7.20 -17.23 19.84
N GLY A 323 8.29 -16.49 19.68
CA GLY A 323 8.85 -16.12 18.38
C GLY A 323 8.19 -14.93 17.69
N MET A 324 7.21 -14.28 18.33
CA MET A 324 6.46 -13.15 17.77
C MET A 324 6.83 -11.82 18.44
N TRP A 325 6.26 -10.73 17.91
CA TRP A 325 6.34 -9.39 18.47
C TRP A 325 4.96 -8.92 18.88
N ALA A 326 4.85 -8.30 20.06
CA ALA A 326 3.62 -7.65 20.47
C ALA A 326 3.37 -6.38 19.65
N ARG A 327 2.11 -6.06 19.33
CA ARG A 327 1.74 -4.81 18.65
C ARG A 327 2.04 -3.61 19.53
N PHE A 328 1.89 -3.76 20.85
CA PHE A 328 2.16 -2.73 21.84
C PHE A 328 3.20 -3.21 22.84
N VAL A 329 4.25 -2.42 23.01
CA VAL A 329 5.28 -2.63 24.02
C VAL A 329 5.17 -1.50 25.05
N GLU A 330 4.99 -1.87 26.31
CA GLU A 330 4.84 -0.94 27.43
C GLU A 330 6.08 -0.05 27.56
N LEU A 331 5.83 1.25 27.73
CA LEU A 331 6.88 2.26 27.81
C LEU A 331 7.83 1.98 28.99
N GLY A 332 9.13 1.94 28.70
CA GLY A 332 10.21 1.75 29.66
C GLY A 332 10.47 0.30 30.10
N THR A 333 9.65 -0.68 29.73
CA THR A 333 9.77 -2.06 30.28
C THR A 333 10.17 -3.14 29.28
N GLY A 334 9.94 -2.91 27.98
CA GLY A 334 10.17 -3.91 26.93
C GLY A 334 9.13 -5.04 26.91
N LYS A 335 8.09 -4.95 27.76
CA LYS A 335 7.08 -6.01 27.91
C LYS A 335 5.88 -5.80 26.97
N PRO A 336 5.21 -6.88 26.53
CA PRO A 336 3.97 -6.77 25.78
C PRO A 336 2.87 -6.08 26.60
N LEU A 337 2.03 -5.30 25.93
CA LEU A 337 0.91 -4.58 26.52
C LEU A 337 -0.41 -4.95 25.85
N TYR A 338 -1.40 -5.36 26.64
CA TYR A 338 -2.72 -5.74 26.13
C TYR A 338 -3.82 -4.90 26.79
N TYR A 339 -4.70 -4.34 25.96
CA TYR A 339 -5.85 -3.56 26.41
C TYR A 339 -7.11 -4.01 25.69
N ASP A 340 -8.18 -4.25 26.45
CA ASP A 340 -9.53 -4.42 25.95
C ASP A 340 -10.31 -3.09 26.00
N ARG A 341 -11.46 -3.05 25.34
CA ARG A 341 -12.43 -1.95 25.47
C ARG A 341 -13.07 -1.97 26.88
N PRO A 342 -13.29 -0.80 27.51
CA PRO A 342 -13.04 0.56 27.02
C PRO A 342 -11.74 1.19 27.57
N ARG A 343 -10.68 0.41 27.82
CA ARG A 343 -9.37 0.72 28.45
C ARG A 343 -9.06 -0.23 29.62
N ILE A 344 -9.38 -1.52 29.46
CA ILE A 344 -9.13 -2.54 30.48
C ILE A 344 -7.79 -3.18 30.16
N ARG A 345 -6.77 -2.91 30.98
CA ARG A 345 -5.49 -3.63 30.88
C ARG A 345 -5.72 -5.09 31.26
N VAL A 346 -5.16 -5.99 30.47
CA VAL A 346 -5.08 -7.42 30.79
C VAL A 346 -3.64 -7.88 30.69
N GLU A 347 -3.29 -8.96 31.39
CA GLU A 347 -1.91 -9.42 31.50
C GLU A 347 -1.50 -10.31 30.31
N ARG A 348 -2.45 -11.05 29.72
CA ARG A 348 -2.18 -12.00 28.64
C ARG A 348 -3.15 -11.83 27.47
N LEU A 349 -2.72 -12.27 26.29
CA LEU A 349 -3.53 -12.26 25.07
C LEU A 349 -4.84 -13.05 25.25
N GLU A 350 -4.81 -14.13 26.02
CA GLU A 350 -5.93 -15.02 26.26
C GLU A 350 -7.03 -14.38 27.11
N ASP A 351 -6.68 -13.37 27.90
CA ASP A 351 -7.59 -12.67 28.81
C ASP A 351 -8.41 -11.57 28.08
N LEU A 352 -8.10 -11.30 26.80
CA LEU A 352 -8.89 -10.40 25.96
C LEU A 352 -10.24 -11.02 25.57
N HIS A 353 -11.27 -10.18 25.50
CA HIS A 353 -12.58 -10.56 24.99
C HIS A 353 -12.47 -11.19 23.58
N PRO A 354 -13.23 -12.25 23.25
CA PRO A 354 -13.09 -12.98 21.97
C PRO A 354 -13.10 -12.08 20.74
N GLU A 355 -13.97 -11.07 20.72
CA GLU A 355 -14.06 -10.08 19.64
C GLU A 355 -12.75 -9.30 19.42
N ARG A 356 -12.03 -8.90 20.48
CA ARG A 356 -10.73 -8.21 20.37
C ARG A 356 -9.62 -9.20 20.04
N ARG A 357 -9.58 -10.34 20.75
CA ARG A 357 -8.55 -11.37 20.59
C ARG A 357 -8.48 -11.93 19.16
N THR A 358 -9.62 -12.02 18.48
CA THR A 358 -9.72 -12.56 17.10
C THR A 358 -9.97 -11.50 16.03
N GLY A 359 -10.30 -10.27 16.44
CA GLY A 359 -10.59 -9.15 15.55
C GLY A 359 -9.43 -8.20 15.36
N TYR A 360 -8.39 -8.29 16.18
CA TYR A 360 -7.28 -7.36 16.17
C TYR A 360 -5.96 -8.09 16.44
N GLY A 361 -4.96 -7.86 15.59
CA GLY A 361 -3.65 -8.49 15.72
C GLY A 361 -2.83 -7.84 16.84
N TYR A 362 -2.85 -8.42 18.05
CA TYR A 362 -2.01 -7.99 19.17
C TYR A 362 -0.60 -8.58 19.13
N GLN A 363 -0.38 -9.61 18.33
CA GLN A 363 0.93 -10.23 18.11
C GLN A 363 1.10 -10.51 16.62
N SER A 364 2.32 -10.33 16.12
CA SER A 364 2.65 -10.56 14.71
C SER A 364 4.05 -11.15 14.56
N ASP A 365 4.22 -12.05 13.60
CA ASP A 365 5.55 -12.46 13.16
C ASP A 365 6.14 -11.36 12.25
N LEU A 366 7.27 -10.81 12.68
CA LEU A 366 8.00 -9.77 11.96
C LEU A 366 9.35 -10.26 11.42
N GLN A 367 9.71 -11.55 11.58
CA GLN A 367 11.06 -12.04 11.31
C GLN A 367 11.49 -11.73 9.88
N ALA A 368 10.73 -12.18 8.88
CA ALA A 368 11.08 -11.98 7.47
C ALA A 368 11.17 -10.49 7.10
N ARG A 369 10.26 -9.65 7.64
CA ARG A 369 10.26 -8.21 7.39
C ARG A 369 11.46 -7.52 8.03
N LEU A 370 11.85 -7.94 9.23
CA LEU A 370 13.02 -7.42 9.95
C LEU A 370 14.33 -7.79 9.24
N GLU A 371 14.46 -9.04 8.79
CA GLU A 371 15.61 -9.50 7.98
C GLU A 371 15.72 -8.69 6.69
N ALA A 372 14.60 -8.54 5.95
CA ALA A 372 14.57 -7.74 4.73
C ALA A 372 14.94 -6.25 4.99
N SER A 373 14.44 -5.66 6.07
CA SER A 373 14.76 -4.28 6.45
C SER A 373 16.23 -4.11 6.86
N THR A 374 16.80 -5.13 7.53
CA THR A 374 18.23 -5.18 7.88
C THR A 374 19.07 -5.19 6.61
N ALA A 375 18.76 -6.08 5.67
CA ALA A 375 19.48 -6.17 4.40
C ALA A 375 19.37 -4.86 3.59
N ARG A 376 18.19 -4.23 3.56
CA ARG A 376 18.00 -2.92 2.93
C ARG A 376 18.89 -1.84 3.57
N TYR A 377 18.98 -1.82 4.91
CA TYR A 377 19.82 -0.87 5.63
C TYR A 377 21.32 -1.10 5.36
N GLU A 378 21.79 -2.34 5.46
CA GLU A 378 23.19 -2.71 5.17
C GLU A 378 23.60 -2.29 3.76
N LYS A 379 22.69 -2.48 2.79
CA LYS A 379 22.87 -2.00 1.42
C LYS A 379 22.99 -0.47 1.35
N ALA A 380 22.08 0.25 2.02
CA ALA A 380 22.02 1.71 2.00
C ALA A 380 23.28 2.39 2.59
N ILE A 381 23.94 1.76 3.58
CA ILE A 381 25.18 2.29 4.19
C ILE A 381 26.44 1.84 3.45
N GLY A 382 26.40 0.68 2.79
CA GLY A 382 27.55 0.10 2.09
C GLY A 382 27.81 0.68 0.69
N LEU A 383 26.78 1.28 0.07
CA LEU A 383 26.84 1.80 -1.29
C LEU A 383 26.40 3.27 -1.33
N THR A 384 26.96 4.05 -2.26
CA THR A 384 26.41 5.39 -2.55
C THR A 384 25.04 5.24 -3.22
N ALA A 385 24.18 6.26 -3.13
CA ALA A 385 22.87 6.24 -3.78
C ALA A 385 22.97 5.94 -5.30
N GLU A 386 24.01 6.47 -5.96
CA GLU A 386 24.28 6.20 -7.37
C GLU A 386 24.69 4.74 -7.65
N ALA A 387 25.41 4.11 -6.71
CA ALA A 387 25.80 2.70 -6.83
C ALA A 387 24.61 1.75 -6.62
N LEU A 388 23.67 2.10 -5.72
CA LEU A 388 22.43 1.36 -5.51
C LEU A 388 21.54 1.34 -6.76
N ILE A 389 21.44 2.48 -7.45
CA ILE A 389 20.69 2.62 -8.71
C ILE A 389 21.31 1.72 -9.80
N LYS A 390 22.64 1.74 -9.93
CA LYS A 390 23.35 0.94 -10.94
C LYS A 390 23.26 -0.57 -10.68
N GLU A 391 23.21 -0.98 -9.42
CA GLU A 391 23.02 -2.38 -9.03
C GLU A 391 21.57 -2.85 -9.22
N GLY A 392 20.60 -1.94 -9.25
CA GLY A 392 19.20 -2.25 -9.56
C GLY A 392 18.97 -2.72 -11.01
N LEU A 393 19.99 -2.63 -11.88
CA LEU A 393 19.94 -3.18 -13.23
C LEU A 393 20.07 -4.70 -13.17
N GLN A 394 18.96 -5.39 -13.44
CA GLN A 394 18.93 -6.84 -13.48
C GLN A 394 19.77 -7.38 -14.65
N THR A 395 20.52 -8.45 -14.42
CA THR A 395 21.20 -9.21 -15.47
C THR A 395 20.21 -10.02 -16.30
N LYS A 396 20.61 -10.43 -17.52
CA LYS A 396 19.79 -11.30 -18.39
C LYS A 396 19.39 -12.58 -17.67
N GLU A 397 20.32 -13.17 -16.93
CA GLU A 397 20.13 -14.40 -16.16
C GLU A 397 19.13 -14.21 -15.01
N GLU A 398 19.19 -13.07 -14.28
CA GLU A 398 18.24 -12.76 -13.21
C GLU A 398 16.82 -12.52 -13.74
N VAL A 399 16.68 -11.82 -14.88
CA VAL A 399 15.38 -11.61 -15.54
C VAL A 399 14.80 -12.95 -16.00
N ALA A 400 15.62 -13.81 -16.63
CA ALA A 400 15.20 -15.14 -17.07
C ALA A 400 14.77 -16.02 -15.90
N LYS A 401 15.53 -16.01 -14.80
CA LYS A 401 15.18 -16.75 -13.57
C LYS A 401 13.85 -16.27 -12.98
N ARG A 402 13.65 -14.96 -12.89
CA ARG A 402 12.40 -14.40 -12.36
C ARG A 402 11.20 -14.75 -13.23
N LEU A 403 11.35 -14.76 -14.56
CA LEU A 403 10.32 -15.25 -15.47
C LEU A 403 9.96 -16.71 -15.19
N GLU A 404 10.95 -17.57 -15.01
CA GLU A 404 10.73 -18.98 -14.66
C GLU A 404 9.98 -19.13 -13.33
N GLU A 405 10.36 -18.35 -12.31
CA GLU A 405 9.73 -18.37 -10.98
C GLU A 405 8.25 -17.95 -11.01
N ILE A 406 7.88 -16.93 -11.79
CA ILE A 406 6.48 -16.45 -11.84
C ILE A 406 5.60 -17.17 -12.86
N SER A 407 6.19 -17.85 -13.86
CA SER A 407 5.45 -18.51 -14.95
C SER A 407 4.37 -19.48 -14.48
N PRO A 408 4.59 -20.35 -13.47
CA PRO A 408 3.55 -21.24 -12.97
C PRO A 408 2.33 -20.50 -12.42
N GLN A 409 2.54 -19.42 -11.67
CA GLN A 409 1.46 -18.59 -11.11
C GLN A 409 0.70 -17.85 -12.22
N VAL A 410 1.41 -17.36 -13.24
CA VAL A 410 0.80 -16.74 -14.43
C VAL A 410 -0.11 -17.73 -15.15
N ILE A 411 0.36 -18.97 -15.38
CA ILE A 411 -0.45 -20.02 -16.02
C ILE A 411 -1.68 -20.35 -15.16
N GLN A 412 -1.54 -20.41 -13.84
CA GLN A 412 -2.66 -20.64 -12.93
C GLN A 412 -3.71 -19.53 -13.05
N ILE A 413 -3.32 -18.26 -13.00
CA ILE A 413 -4.22 -17.11 -13.14
C ILE A 413 -5.01 -17.15 -14.46
N ILE A 414 -4.34 -17.53 -15.56
CA ILE A 414 -4.99 -17.66 -16.87
C ILE A 414 -6.03 -18.79 -16.84
N ASN A 415 -5.70 -19.92 -16.23
CA ASN A 415 -6.58 -21.09 -16.18
C ASN A 415 -7.78 -20.89 -15.24
N GLU A 416 -7.63 -20.06 -14.20
CA GLU A 416 -8.70 -19.69 -13.27
C GLU A 416 -9.62 -18.59 -13.80
N GLN A 417 -9.28 -17.97 -14.93
CA GLN A 417 -10.11 -16.92 -15.54
C GLN A 417 -11.33 -17.53 -16.24
N GLU A 418 -12.52 -17.11 -15.83
CA GLU A 418 -13.77 -17.55 -16.42
C GLU A 418 -13.92 -17.11 -17.89
N ASN A 419 -14.83 -17.76 -18.62
CA ASN A 419 -15.13 -17.40 -20.02
C ASN A 419 -15.57 -15.93 -20.20
N THR A 420 -16.14 -15.33 -19.16
CA THR A 420 -16.52 -13.91 -19.13
C THR A 420 -15.33 -12.96 -18.94
N GLY A 421 -14.20 -13.46 -18.42
CA GLY A 421 -13.04 -12.66 -18.00
C GLY A 421 -12.90 -12.49 -16.49
N ALA A 422 -13.89 -12.94 -15.72
CA ALA A 422 -13.89 -12.84 -14.27
C ALA A 422 -12.85 -13.76 -13.62
N TRP A 423 -12.24 -13.29 -12.53
CA TRP A 423 -11.62 -14.15 -11.53
C TRP A 423 -12.55 -14.20 -10.31
N ILE A 424 -13.11 -15.38 -10.03
CA ILE A 424 -14.09 -15.56 -8.94
C ILE A 424 -13.42 -16.32 -7.80
N THR A 425 -13.40 -15.71 -6.62
CA THR A 425 -13.04 -16.39 -5.38
C THR A 425 -14.22 -17.25 -4.95
N LYS A 426 -14.07 -18.57 -5.10
CA LYS A 426 -15.11 -19.54 -4.73
C LYS A 426 -15.16 -19.75 -3.22
N ASN A 427 -16.37 -19.84 -2.67
CA ASN A 427 -16.59 -20.09 -1.23
C ASN A 427 -15.81 -19.16 -0.29
N ASP A 428 -15.74 -17.88 -0.65
CA ASP A 428 -15.06 -16.88 0.15
C ASP A 428 -15.78 -16.67 1.49
N THR A 429 -15.03 -16.75 2.60
CA THR A 429 -15.58 -16.75 3.95
C THR A 429 -15.19 -15.48 4.71
N PHE A 430 -16.19 -14.74 5.17
CA PHE A 430 -15.99 -13.44 5.83
C PHE A 430 -16.93 -13.27 7.03
N LYS A 431 -16.55 -12.37 7.95
CA LYS A 431 -17.30 -12.14 9.19
C LYS A 431 -18.71 -11.66 8.87
N LYS A 432 -19.70 -12.31 9.48
CA LYS A 432 -21.09 -11.83 9.43
C LYS A 432 -21.19 -10.53 10.20
N ARG A 433 -21.74 -9.47 9.58
CA ARG A 433 -22.04 -8.22 10.27
C ARG A 433 -23.10 -8.46 11.35
N MET A 434 -22.83 -7.98 12.56
CA MET A 434 -23.79 -8.00 13.67
C MET A 434 -24.67 -6.74 13.66
N PRO A 435 -25.86 -6.78 14.26
CA PRO A 435 -26.66 -5.58 14.51
C PRO A 435 -25.88 -4.53 15.32
N ASP A 436 -26.27 -3.26 15.17
CA ASP A 436 -25.62 -2.17 15.89
C ASP A 436 -25.67 -2.40 17.41
N GLY A 437 -24.55 -2.13 18.08
CA GLY A 437 -24.38 -2.37 19.52
C GLY A 437 -24.04 -3.82 19.90
N VAL A 438 -24.07 -4.77 18.96
CA VAL A 438 -23.75 -6.18 19.23
C VAL A 438 -22.33 -6.50 18.77
N ARG A 439 -21.49 -6.98 19.70
CA ARG A 439 -20.13 -7.45 19.38
C ARG A 439 -20.19 -8.70 18.49
N TRP A 440 -19.24 -8.82 17.56
CA TRP A 440 -19.11 -10.02 16.74
C TRP A 440 -18.92 -11.27 17.61
N ASN A 441 -19.67 -12.32 17.30
CA ASN A 441 -19.86 -13.51 18.14
C ASN A 441 -19.34 -14.81 17.50
N GLY A 442 -18.43 -14.74 16.53
CA GLY A 442 -17.89 -15.93 15.86
C GLY A 442 -18.57 -16.32 14.55
N GLN A 443 -19.63 -15.61 14.13
CA GLN A 443 -20.40 -15.98 12.93
C GLN A 443 -19.72 -15.52 11.63
N TYR A 444 -19.69 -16.43 10.65
CA TYR A 444 -19.18 -16.17 9.30
C TYR A 444 -20.28 -16.39 8.25
N LEU A 445 -20.09 -15.78 7.08
CA LEU A 445 -20.84 -16.04 5.85
C LEU A 445 -19.86 -16.59 4.81
N THR A 446 -20.37 -17.43 3.91
CA THR A 446 -19.60 -18.00 2.81
C THR A 446 -20.38 -17.82 1.50
N MET A 447 -19.75 -17.25 0.47
CA MET A 447 -20.30 -17.14 -0.88
C MET A 447 -19.20 -16.88 -1.92
N ASP A 448 -19.51 -17.10 -3.19
CA ASP A 448 -18.64 -16.68 -4.28
C ASP A 448 -18.57 -15.14 -4.37
N ARG A 449 -17.37 -14.59 -4.54
CA ARG A 449 -17.15 -13.14 -4.69
C ARG A 449 -16.15 -12.84 -5.80
N ILE A 450 -16.38 -11.75 -6.52
CA ILE A 450 -15.38 -11.07 -7.34
C ILE A 450 -14.73 -10.01 -6.45
N SER A 451 -13.40 -9.98 -6.41
CA SER A 451 -12.62 -9.10 -5.53
C SER A 451 -11.74 -8.15 -6.34
N SER A 452 -11.78 -6.86 -6.03
CA SER A 452 -10.84 -5.88 -6.58
C SER A 452 -9.40 -6.19 -6.19
N GLU A 453 -9.17 -6.77 -5.00
CA GLU A 453 -7.83 -7.20 -4.59
C GLU A 453 -7.28 -8.31 -5.51
N VAL A 454 -8.11 -9.30 -5.82
CA VAL A 454 -7.74 -10.40 -6.73
C VAL A 454 -7.48 -9.88 -8.13
N PHE A 455 -8.35 -9.00 -8.63
CA PHE A 455 -8.15 -8.34 -9.91
C PHE A 455 -6.82 -7.57 -9.96
N ASN A 456 -6.56 -6.69 -8.99
CA ASN A 456 -5.35 -5.88 -8.92
C ASN A 456 -4.09 -6.75 -8.85
N LYS A 457 -4.09 -7.80 -8.02
CA LYS A 457 -2.99 -8.77 -7.91
C LYS A 457 -2.73 -9.51 -9.22
N ASN A 458 -3.80 -9.97 -9.87
CA ASN A 458 -3.69 -10.73 -11.12
C ASN A 458 -3.14 -9.85 -12.23
N ILE A 459 -3.69 -8.63 -12.42
CA ILE A 459 -3.17 -7.69 -13.41
C ILE A 459 -1.71 -7.32 -13.12
N SER A 460 -1.34 -7.09 -11.86
CA SER A 460 0.04 -6.82 -11.48
C SER A 460 0.98 -7.95 -11.87
N LEU A 461 0.63 -9.21 -11.60
CA LEU A 461 1.50 -10.34 -11.93
C LEU A 461 1.60 -10.58 -13.44
N LEU A 462 0.47 -10.48 -14.15
CA LEU A 462 0.41 -10.64 -15.60
C LEU A 462 1.20 -9.54 -16.33
N THR A 463 1.09 -8.29 -15.89
CA THR A 463 1.88 -7.18 -16.45
C THR A 463 3.37 -7.28 -16.12
N THR A 464 3.73 -7.74 -14.91
CA THR A 464 5.12 -8.06 -14.54
C THR A 464 5.72 -9.11 -15.48
N TYR A 465 4.94 -10.14 -15.86
CA TYR A 465 5.40 -11.13 -16.82
C TYR A 465 5.69 -10.54 -18.20
N ILE A 466 4.82 -9.66 -18.70
CA ILE A 466 5.06 -8.95 -19.98
C ILE A 466 6.31 -8.09 -19.90
N ASP A 467 6.48 -7.33 -18.81
CA ASP A 467 7.65 -6.47 -18.61
C ASP A 467 8.96 -7.27 -18.65
N LEU A 468 9.05 -8.32 -17.84
CA LEU A 468 10.26 -9.16 -17.80
C LEU A 468 10.55 -9.80 -19.17
N ASN A 469 9.51 -10.22 -19.90
CA ASN A 469 9.70 -10.77 -21.25
C ASN A 469 10.17 -9.68 -22.24
N ASN A 470 9.68 -8.44 -22.12
CA ASN A 470 10.15 -7.31 -22.90
C ASN A 470 11.59 -6.92 -22.56
N GLN A 471 11.99 -7.00 -21.29
CA GLN A 471 13.38 -6.79 -20.85
C GLN A 471 14.30 -7.85 -21.43
N LEU A 472 13.90 -9.13 -21.41
CA LEU A 472 14.70 -10.22 -21.96
C LEU A 472 15.03 -10.00 -23.44
N ASN A 473 14.04 -9.55 -24.22
CA ASN A 473 14.20 -9.21 -25.65
C ASN A 473 15.12 -8.01 -25.91
N LYS A 474 15.40 -7.16 -24.91
CA LYS A 474 16.35 -6.02 -25.05
C LYS A 474 17.81 -6.46 -24.85
N PHE A 475 18.06 -7.64 -24.28
CA PHE A 475 19.40 -8.21 -24.14
C PHE A 475 19.86 -9.01 -25.37
N ASP A 476 18.94 -9.32 -26.28
CA ASP A 476 19.19 -9.93 -27.59
C ASP A 476 19.36 -8.84 -28.66
#